data_AF-A0A3E1DXB1-F1
#
_entry.id   AF-A0A3E1DXB1-F1
#
_cell.length_a   1.000
_cell.length_b   1.000
_cell.length_c   1.000
_cell.angle_alpha   90.00
_cell.angle_beta   90.00
_cell.angle_gamma   90.00
#
_symmetry.space_group_name_H-M   'P 1'
#
loop_
_entity.id
_entity.type
_entity.pdbx_description
1 polymer ?
#
loop_
_entity_poly.entity_id
_entity_poly.type
_entity_poly.pdbx_seq_one_letter_code
_entity_poly.pdbx_strand_id
1 'polypeptide(L)'
;MKFRHLFLACLGLVLGSGFSLRADAVSAQLAGKWTLDVARSTPIRPWDRESLTITVTGDITVLTRNLAWGADRKASDVTTVKTDGKTVTAGPVGYWLDTWYTNVYIGGDHQKHVKGEWLDAGRVLKLETNLFIEAQQGDHAVHIYDEYRLSADGKTLKLYELRSTRDEALVYLFTRA
;
A
#
# COMPACT_ATOMS: atom_id res chain seq x y z
N MET A 1 69.51 -30.67 -17.39
CA MET A 1 69.70 -29.48 -16.51
C MET A 1 68.75 -28.40 -17.04
N LYS A 2 67.75 -27.82 -16.37
CA LYS A 2 67.29 -27.73 -14.96
C LYS A 2 65.75 -27.49 -14.95
N PHE A 3 65.10 -28.01 -13.90
CA PHE A 3 63.85 -27.64 -13.17
C PHE A 3 63.21 -26.25 -13.44
N ARG A 4 61.94 -25.91 -13.13
CA ARG A 4 60.65 -26.49 -12.63
C ARG A 4 59.76 -25.26 -12.24
N HIS A 5 58.43 -25.45 -12.04
CA HIS A 5 57.41 -24.57 -11.37
C HIS A 5 56.31 -23.96 -12.29
N LEU A 6 55.04 -24.43 -12.22
CA LEU A 6 53.91 -24.10 -11.28
C LEU A 6 53.33 -22.68 -11.59
N PHE A 7 52.04 -22.32 -11.60
CA PHE A 7 50.74 -22.92 -11.22
C PHE A 7 49.62 -21.89 -11.58
N LEU A 8 48.36 -22.34 -11.67
CA LEU A 8 47.11 -21.67 -11.23
C LEU A 8 46.43 -20.51 -12.01
N ALA A 9 45.26 -20.87 -12.57
CA ALA A 9 43.91 -20.29 -12.42
C ALA A 9 43.66 -18.76 -12.51
N CYS A 10 42.79 -18.39 -13.45
CA CYS A 10 41.80 -17.33 -13.26
C CYS A 10 40.39 -17.89 -13.53
N LEU A 11 39.82 -18.55 -12.51
CA LEU A 11 38.37 -18.67 -12.36
C LEU A 11 37.94 -17.52 -11.45
N GLY A 12 37.25 -16.51 -12.00
CA GLY A 12 36.94 -15.30 -11.24
C GLY A 12 35.71 -14.57 -11.76
N LEU A 13 34.66 -14.60 -10.93
CA LEU A 13 33.49 -13.72 -10.89
C LEU A 13 32.43 -13.83 -12.00
N VAL A 14 31.41 -14.66 -11.73
CA VAL A 14 30.01 -14.33 -12.03
C VAL A 14 29.22 -14.49 -10.73
N LEU A 15 29.28 -13.48 -9.85
CA LEU A 15 28.43 -13.37 -8.67
C LEU A 15 27.95 -11.93 -8.59
N GLY A 16 26.85 -11.62 -9.29
CA GLY A 16 26.36 -10.24 -9.33
C GLY A 16 24.92 -10.02 -9.78
N SER A 17 24.09 -11.05 -9.94
CA SER A 17 22.75 -10.89 -10.56
C SER A 17 21.58 -11.49 -9.76
N GLY A 18 21.78 -11.93 -8.51
CA GLY A 18 20.76 -12.63 -7.74
C GLY A 18 19.76 -11.78 -6.94
N PHE A 19 19.94 -10.46 -6.83
CA PHE A 19 19.22 -9.67 -5.81
C PHE A 19 17.86 -9.10 -6.23
N SER A 20 17.55 -9.01 -7.53
CA SER A 20 16.28 -8.39 -7.98
C SER A 20 15.09 -9.36 -8.02
N LEU A 21 15.31 -10.67 -8.15
CA LEU A 21 14.22 -11.65 -8.32
C LEU A 21 13.42 -11.93 -7.04
N ARG A 22 13.99 -11.66 -5.86
CA ARG A 22 13.40 -12.07 -4.58
C ARG A 22 12.33 -11.12 -4.08
N ALA A 23 12.47 -9.82 -4.35
CA ALA A 23 11.49 -8.81 -3.94
C ALA A 23 10.18 -8.94 -4.74
N ASP A 24 10.29 -9.22 -6.05
CA ASP A 24 9.14 -9.42 -6.94
C ASP A 24 8.27 -10.62 -6.52
N ALA A 25 8.90 -11.72 -6.11
CA ALA A 25 8.18 -12.90 -5.63
C ALA A 25 7.43 -12.68 -4.31
N VAL A 26 7.86 -11.70 -3.50
CA VAL A 26 7.29 -11.41 -2.18
C VAL A 26 6.20 -10.33 -2.29
N SER A 27 6.40 -9.27 -3.08
CA SER A 27 5.34 -8.30 -3.40
C SER A 27 4.14 -8.99 -4.05
N ALA A 28 4.38 -10.01 -4.88
CA ALA A 28 3.36 -10.89 -5.43
C ALA A 28 2.54 -11.65 -4.36
N GLN A 29 3.03 -11.82 -3.13
CA GLN A 29 2.27 -12.49 -2.06
C GLN A 29 1.18 -11.59 -1.44
N LEU A 30 1.39 -10.26 -1.49
CA LEU A 30 0.33 -9.30 -1.13
C LEU A 30 -0.77 -9.29 -2.20
N ALA A 31 -0.45 -9.66 -3.44
CA ALA A 31 -1.44 -9.72 -4.50
C ALA A 31 -2.53 -10.76 -4.18
N GLY A 32 -3.78 -10.38 -4.42
CA GLY A 32 -4.95 -11.18 -4.12
C GLY A 32 -6.03 -10.38 -3.40
N LYS A 33 -7.01 -11.12 -2.88
CA LYS A 33 -8.19 -10.58 -2.21
C LYS A 33 -8.06 -10.75 -0.70
N TRP A 34 -8.44 -9.71 0.00
CA TRP A 34 -8.36 -9.55 1.44
C TRP A 34 -9.71 -9.09 1.97
N THR A 35 -10.11 -9.59 3.13
CA THR A 35 -11.38 -9.23 3.80
C THR A 35 -11.08 -8.65 5.16
N LEU A 36 -11.68 -7.51 5.48
CA LEU A 36 -11.48 -6.83 6.76
C LEU A 36 -12.04 -7.68 7.91
N ASP A 37 -11.21 -7.88 8.93
CA ASP A 37 -11.60 -8.44 10.22
C ASP A 37 -11.97 -7.30 11.16
N VAL A 38 -13.27 -6.97 11.17
CA VAL A 38 -13.81 -5.84 11.95
C VAL A 38 -13.58 -6.03 13.45
N ALA A 39 -13.69 -7.27 13.94
CA ALA A 39 -13.56 -7.56 15.37
C ALA A 39 -12.14 -7.32 15.91
N ARG A 40 -11.12 -7.44 15.05
CA ARG A 40 -9.71 -7.23 15.42
C ARG A 40 -9.12 -5.91 14.94
N SER A 41 -9.91 -5.05 14.28
CA SER A 41 -9.47 -3.76 13.74
C SER A 41 -9.84 -2.60 14.66
N THR A 42 -9.17 -1.45 14.49
CA THR A 42 -9.57 -0.20 15.14
C THR A 42 -11.02 0.14 14.78
N PRO A 43 -11.87 0.46 15.76
CA PRO A 43 -13.26 0.78 15.50
C PRO A 43 -13.36 2.12 14.74
N ILE A 44 -13.45 2.04 13.42
CA ILE A 44 -13.92 3.13 12.57
C ILE A 44 -15.19 2.69 11.88
N ARG A 45 -16.28 3.26 12.38
CA ARG A 45 -17.58 3.20 11.71
C ARG A 45 -17.54 4.19 10.55
N PRO A 46 -18.12 3.82 9.40
CA PRO A 46 -19.27 2.94 9.34
C PRO A 46 -18.99 1.57 8.72
N TRP A 47 -17.76 1.22 8.34
CA TRP A 47 -17.52 0.01 7.53
C TRP A 47 -17.81 -1.27 8.32
N ASP A 48 -18.94 -1.90 8.03
CA ASP A 48 -19.28 -3.22 8.56
C ASP A 48 -18.55 -4.33 7.80
N ARG A 49 -18.21 -4.03 6.54
CA ARG A 49 -17.52 -4.95 5.61
C ARG A 49 -16.62 -4.15 4.70
N GLU A 50 -15.43 -4.67 4.47
CA GLU A 50 -14.53 -4.19 3.43
C GLU A 50 -13.84 -5.39 2.76
N SER A 51 -13.73 -5.34 1.44
CA SER A 51 -12.82 -6.20 0.69
C SER A 51 -11.80 -5.34 -0.04
N LEU A 52 -10.54 -5.74 0.05
CA LEU A 52 -9.41 -5.12 -0.61
C LEU A 52 -8.86 -6.12 -1.62
N THR A 53 -8.69 -5.71 -2.87
CA THR A 53 -7.97 -6.48 -3.88
C THR A 53 -6.72 -5.74 -4.27
N ILE A 54 -5.57 -6.40 -4.13
CA ILE A 54 -4.27 -5.86 -4.54
C ILE A 54 -3.83 -6.62 -5.79
N THR A 55 -3.51 -5.89 -6.84
CA THR A 55 -2.89 -6.44 -8.07
C THR A 55 -1.52 -5.81 -8.23
N VAL A 56 -0.51 -6.63 -8.52
CA VAL A 56 0.87 -6.18 -8.75
C VAL A 56 1.28 -6.64 -10.14
N THR A 57 1.62 -5.67 -11.01
CA THR A 57 2.05 -5.91 -12.40
C THR A 57 3.31 -5.09 -12.66
N GLY A 58 4.47 -5.72 -12.54
CA GLY A 58 5.75 -5.00 -12.59
C GLY A 58 5.83 -3.96 -11.47
N ASP A 59 6.09 -2.71 -11.84
CA ASP A 59 6.15 -1.58 -10.90
C ASP A 59 4.79 -0.94 -10.60
N ILE A 60 3.71 -1.39 -11.24
CA ILE A 60 2.35 -0.87 -11.01
C ILE A 60 1.63 -1.74 -9.99
N THR A 61 1.11 -1.09 -8.95
CA THR A 61 0.19 -1.71 -7.99
C THR A 61 -1.16 -1.05 -8.07
N VAL A 62 -2.22 -1.87 -8.10
CA VAL A 62 -3.62 -1.40 -8.08
C VAL A 62 -4.28 -1.93 -6.82
N LEU A 63 -4.82 -1.03 -6.01
CA LEU A 63 -5.61 -1.32 -4.83
C LEU A 63 -7.07 -0.99 -5.13
N THR A 64 -7.93 -2.00 -5.10
CA THR A 64 -9.38 -1.84 -5.23
C THR A 64 -10.03 -2.15 -3.89
N ARG A 65 -10.66 -1.14 -3.29
CA ARG A 65 -11.42 -1.27 -2.04
C ARG A 65 -12.90 -1.27 -2.36
N ASN A 66 -13.65 -2.17 -1.74
CA ASN A 66 -15.11 -2.19 -1.77
C ASN A 66 -15.61 -2.23 -0.34
N LEU A 67 -16.30 -1.17 0.07
CA LEU A 67 -16.77 -0.95 1.43
C LEU A 67 -18.30 -1.00 1.46
N ALA A 68 -18.85 -1.51 2.56
CA ALA A 68 -20.29 -1.56 2.78
C ALA A 68 -20.65 -1.30 4.24
N TRP A 69 -21.80 -0.69 4.46
CA TRP A 69 -22.32 -0.40 5.80
C TRP A 69 -23.84 -0.34 5.85
N GLY A 70 -24.38 -0.65 7.02
CA GLY A 70 -25.82 -0.79 7.20
C GLY A 70 -26.42 -1.82 6.25
N ALA A 71 -27.69 -1.63 5.90
CA ALA A 71 -28.44 -2.58 5.10
C ALA A 71 -28.01 -2.59 3.61
N ASP A 72 -27.77 -1.41 3.02
CA ASP A 72 -27.73 -1.23 1.56
C ASP A 72 -26.58 -0.36 1.04
N ARG A 73 -25.86 0.37 1.90
CA ARG A 73 -24.87 1.34 1.45
C ARG A 73 -23.55 0.68 1.07
N LYS A 74 -23.00 1.12 -0.06
CA LYS A 74 -21.78 0.60 -0.66
C LYS A 74 -21.00 1.74 -1.30
N ALA A 75 -19.68 1.64 -1.27
CA ALA A 75 -18.77 2.52 -1.96
C ALA A 75 -17.54 1.74 -2.42
N SER A 76 -16.89 2.21 -3.47
CA SER A 76 -15.67 1.60 -4.00
C SER A 76 -14.63 2.67 -4.28
N ASP A 77 -13.37 2.29 -4.14
CA ASP A 77 -12.21 3.11 -4.46
C ASP A 77 -11.19 2.29 -5.24
N VAL A 78 -10.52 2.93 -6.19
CA VAL A 78 -9.43 2.35 -6.96
C VAL A 78 -8.25 3.29 -6.92
N THR A 79 -7.14 2.80 -6.36
CA THR A 79 -5.87 3.51 -6.33
C THR A 79 -4.88 2.76 -7.23
N THR A 80 -4.47 3.39 -8.32
CA THR A 80 -3.37 2.90 -9.15
C THR A 80 -2.12 3.70 -8.79
N VAL A 81 -1.02 3.02 -8.51
CA VAL A 81 0.22 3.66 -8.07
C VAL A 81 1.43 2.97 -8.66
N LYS A 82 2.43 3.77 -9.05
CA LYS A 82 3.76 3.24 -9.36
C LYS A 82 4.55 3.09 -8.06
N THR A 83 5.11 1.91 -7.85
CA THR A 83 5.78 1.50 -6.60
C THR A 83 7.30 1.67 -6.67
N ASP A 84 7.76 2.77 -7.26
CA ASP A 84 9.18 3.12 -7.43
C ASP A 84 9.72 4.09 -6.37
N GLY A 85 8.89 4.44 -5.38
CA GLY A 85 9.21 5.37 -4.29
C GLY A 85 9.35 6.83 -4.70
N LYS A 86 9.09 7.17 -5.96
CA LYS A 86 9.39 8.51 -6.52
C LYS A 86 8.21 9.11 -7.27
N THR A 87 7.51 8.30 -8.03
CA THR A 87 6.42 8.75 -8.90
C THR A 87 5.17 8.98 -8.07
N VAL A 88 4.57 10.16 -8.25
CA VAL A 88 3.25 10.49 -7.71
C VAL A 88 2.22 10.23 -8.79
N THR A 89 1.22 9.40 -8.50
CA THR A 89 0.09 9.13 -9.37
C THR A 89 -1.13 9.87 -8.84
N ALA A 90 -1.77 10.66 -9.69
CA ALA A 90 -3.01 11.33 -9.35
C ALA A 90 -4.21 10.46 -9.76
N GLY A 91 -5.23 10.41 -8.91
CA GLY A 91 -6.46 9.67 -9.17
C GLY A 91 -7.66 10.38 -8.54
N PRO A 92 -8.87 10.19 -9.09
CA PRO A 92 -10.05 10.84 -8.55
C PRO A 92 -10.33 10.37 -7.13
N VAL A 93 -10.79 11.28 -6.27
CA VAL A 93 -11.40 10.87 -5.00
C VAL A 93 -12.87 10.55 -5.29
N GLY A 94 -13.16 9.27 -5.57
CA GLY A 94 -14.50 8.87 -6.02
C GLY A 94 -15.57 9.00 -4.93
N TYR A 95 -15.24 8.58 -3.71
CA TYR A 95 -16.10 8.70 -2.54
C TYR A 95 -15.24 9.19 -1.36
N TRP A 96 -15.90 9.76 -0.37
CA TRP A 96 -15.36 10.39 0.85
C TRP A 96 -14.61 9.42 1.76
N LEU A 97 -14.12 8.28 1.25
CA LEU A 97 -13.62 7.16 2.03
C LEU A 97 -12.41 7.58 2.87
N ASP A 98 -11.53 8.36 2.26
CA ASP A 98 -10.31 8.86 2.89
C ASP A 98 -10.58 10.03 3.86
N THR A 99 -11.79 10.61 3.84
CA THR A 99 -12.22 11.77 4.66
C THR A 99 -13.50 11.51 5.47
N TRP A 100 -14.01 10.28 5.47
CA TRP A 100 -15.37 9.99 5.91
C TRP A 100 -15.59 10.39 7.36
N TYR A 101 -14.60 10.10 8.20
CA TYR A 101 -14.68 10.35 9.63
C TYR A 101 -14.62 11.83 10.00
N THR A 102 -14.15 12.70 9.09
CA THR A 102 -14.18 14.15 9.26
C THR A 102 -15.47 14.77 8.74
N ASN A 103 -16.25 14.04 7.93
CA ASN A 103 -17.47 14.54 7.29
C ASN A 103 -17.25 15.88 6.55
N VAL A 104 -16.09 16.01 5.89
CA VAL A 104 -15.63 17.21 5.18
C VAL A 104 -15.51 16.95 3.70
N TYR A 105 -15.75 18.01 2.92
CA TYR A 105 -15.71 18.01 1.46
C TYR A 105 -14.30 17.83 0.93
N ILE A 106 -14.18 17.17 -0.22
CA ILE A 106 -12.91 17.12 -0.95
C ILE A 106 -12.77 18.47 -1.62
N GLY A 107 -11.67 19.15 -1.34
CA GLY A 107 -11.31 20.42 -1.95
C GLY A 107 -10.25 20.25 -3.04
N GLY A 108 -9.60 21.35 -3.40
CA GLY A 108 -8.50 21.37 -4.36
C GLY A 108 -8.92 20.93 -5.76
N ASP A 109 -8.15 20.01 -6.35
CA ASP A 109 -8.38 19.48 -7.69
C ASP A 109 -9.27 18.23 -7.72
N HIS A 110 -9.83 17.85 -6.57
CA HIS A 110 -10.65 16.65 -6.39
C HIS A 110 -9.90 15.34 -6.69
N GLN A 111 -8.57 15.38 -6.61
CA GLN A 111 -7.71 14.22 -6.76
C GLN A 111 -6.97 13.89 -5.47
N LYS A 112 -6.63 12.61 -5.33
CA LYS A 112 -5.59 12.17 -4.41
C LYS A 112 -4.31 11.91 -5.19
N HIS A 113 -3.21 12.33 -4.60
CA HIS A 113 -1.87 12.21 -5.14
C HIS A 113 -1.10 11.19 -4.32
N VAL A 114 -0.88 10.01 -4.90
CA VAL A 114 -0.38 8.83 -4.19
C VAL A 114 1.01 8.48 -4.68
N LYS A 115 1.95 8.32 -3.75
CA LYS A 115 3.29 7.78 -3.99
C LYS A 115 3.39 6.41 -3.33
N GLY A 116 3.88 5.41 -4.06
CA GLY A 116 3.98 4.03 -3.56
C GLY A 116 5.43 3.56 -3.47
N GLU A 117 5.74 2.74 -2.47
CA GLU A 117 7.06 2.14 -2.28
C GLU A 117 6.95 0.74 -1.67
N TRP A 118 7.74 -0.20 -2.18
CA TRP A 118 7.94 -1.50 -1.53
C TRP A 118 9.08 -1.43 -0.53
N LEU A 119 8.79 -1.78 0.72
CA LEU A 119 9.73 -1.88 1.82
C LEU A 119 9.89 -3.34 2.26
N ASP A 120 10.88 -3.59 3.13
CA ASP A 120 11.13 -4.90 3.75
C ASP A 120 11.11 -6.07 2.74
N ALA A 121 11.91 -5.93 1.68
CA ALA A 121 12.03 -6.90 0.59
C ALA A 121 10.68 -7.28 -0.05
N GLY A 122 9.74 -6.33 -0.14
CA GLY A 122 8.42 -6.51 -0.77
C GLY A 122 7.31 -6.95 0.18
N ARG A 123 7.58 -7.11 1.49
CA ARG A 123 6.55 -7.50 2.48
C ARG A 123 5.68 -6.34 2.97
N VAL A 124 6.12 -5.12 2.69
CA VAL A 124 5.42 -3.90 3.11
C VAL A 124 5.19 -3.03 1.89
N LEU A 125 3.92 -2.77 1.58
CA LEU A 125 3.54 -1.72 0.64
C LEU A 125 3.26 -0.45 1.44
N LYS A 126 4.06 0.57 1.21
CA LYS A 126 3.88 1.90 1.78
C LYS A 126 3.22 2.81 0.74
N LEU A 127 2.17 3.52 1.13
CA LEU A 127 1.56 4.60 0.35
C LEU A 127 1.63 5.92 1.12
N GLU A 128 2.01 6.98 0.43
CA GLU A 128 1.88 8.35 0.91
C GLU A 128 0.87 9.08 0.01
N THR A 129 -0.24 9.50 0.59
CA THR A 129 -1.35 10.14 -0.13
C THR A 129 -1.49 11.59 0.33
N ASN A 130 -1.50 12.51 -0.62
CA ASN A 130 -1.86 13.92 -0.40
C ASN A 130 -3.21 14.21 -1.07
N LEU A 131 -4.09 14.87 -0.34
CA LEU A 131 -5.38 15.37 -0.85
C LEU A 131 -5.74 16.67 -0.14
N PHE A 132 -6.74 17.38 -0.67
CA PHE A 132 -7.27 18.58 -0.04
C PHE A 132 -8.68 18.32 0.50
N ILE A 133 -8.98 18.89 1.67
CA ILE A 133 -10.32 18.96 2.21
C ILE A 133 -10.81 20.40 2.21
N GLU A 134 -12.07 20.60 1.88
CA GLU A 134 -12.75 21.88 1.96
C GLU A 134 -13.22 22.10 3.40
N ALA A 135 -12.81 23.24 3.97
CA ALA A 135 -13.33 23.75 5.21
C ALA A 135 -13.88 25.18 5.02
N GLN A 136 -14.55 25.70 6.05
CA GLN A 136 -15.12 27.04 6.02
C GLN A 136 -14.08 28.15 5.73
N GLN A 137 -12.81 27.92 6.06
CA GLN A 137 -11.70 28.86 5.83
C GLN A 137 -10.93 28.59 4.53
N GLY A 138 -11.45 27.73 3.65
CA GLY A 138 -10.83 27.31 2.41
C GLY A 138 -10.26 25.89 2.48
N ASP A 139 -9.46 25.56 1.48
CA ASP A 139 -8.88 24.22 1.34
C ASP A 139 -7.70 24.00 2.28
N HIS A 140 -7.66 22.81 2.89
CA HIS A 140 -6.58 22.36 3.75
C HIS A 140 -5.98 21.06 3.24
N ALA A 141 -4.64 21.02 3.19
CA ALA A 141 -3.93 19.80 2.81
C ALA A 141 -4.03 18.75 3.92
N VAL A 142 -4.33 17.51 3.51
CA VAL A 142 -4.31 16.32 4.36
C VAL A 142 -3.28 15.35 3.79
N HIS A 143 -2.46 14.82 4.68
CA HIS A 143 -1.51 13.77 4.37
C HIS A 143 -1.94 12.47 5.05
N ILE A 144 -1.95 11.38 4.30
CA ILE A 144 -2.26 10.03 4.77
C ILE A 144 -1.06 9.13 4.48
N TYR A 145 -0.64 8.39 5.51
CA TYR A 145 0.44 7.44 5.47
C TYR A 145 -0.11 6.06 5.74
N ASP A 146 -0.02 5.18 4.74
CA ASP A 146 -0.50 3.80 4.83
C ASP A 146 0.66 2.83 4.72
N GLU A 147 0.67 1.82 5.58
CA GLU A 147 1.55 0.66 5.45
C GLU A 147 0.76 -0.64 5.52
N TYR A 148 0.68 -1.33 4.39
CA TYR A 148 0.14 -2.68 4.28
C TYR A 148 1.27 -3.68 4.52
N ARG A 149 1.29 -4.29 5.71
CA ARG A 149 2.30 -5.24 6.16
C ARG A 149 1.76 -6.67 6.09
N LEU A 150 2.38 -7.51 5.27
CA LEU A 150 2.04 -8.93 5.18
C LEU A 150 2.66 -9.71 6.35
N SER A 151 1.87 -10.55 7.01
CA SER A 151 2.38 -11.48 8.02
C SER A 151 3.32 -12.52 7.41
N ALA A 152 4.25 -13.04 8.21
CA ALA A 152 5.23 -14.03 7.73
C ALA A 152 4.58 -15.32 7.17
N ASP A 153 3.38 -15.67 7.62
CA ASP A 153 2.61 -16.83 7.13
C ASP A 153 1.77 -16.51 5.87
N GLY A 154 1.76 -15.25 5.41
CA GLY A 154 1.01 -14.79 4.24
C GLY A 154 -0.51 -14.76 4.40
N LYS A 155 -1.03 -14.97 5.62
CA LYS A 155 -2.49 -15.11 5.87
C LYS A 155 -3.17 -13.84 6.35
N THR A 156 -2.41 -12.91 6.93
CA THR A 156 -2.91 -11.67 7.49
C THR A 156 -2.21 -10.49 6.84
N LEU A 157 -3.00 -9.51 6.42
CA LEU A 157 -2.50 -8.22 5.98
C LEU A 157 -2.89 -7.19 7.04
N LYS A 158 -1.92 -6.48 7.59
CA LYS A 158 -2.18 -5.42 8.56
C LYS A 158 -1.92 -4.07 7.91
N LEU A 159 -2.93 -3.20 7.90
CA LEU A 159 -2.80 -1.81 7.49
C LEU A 159 -2.60 -0.94 8.74
N TYR A 160 -1.53 -0.16 8.75
CA TYR A 160 -1.38 1.00 9.63
C TYR A 160 -1.66 2.26 8.82
N GLU A 161 -2.70 3.00 9.19
CA GLU A 161 -3.07 4.27 8.56
C GLU A 161 -2.85 5.40 9.55
N LEU A 162 -1.98 6.36 9.23
CA LEU A 162 -1.77 7.59 10.00
C LEU A 162 -2.18 8.79 9.15
N ARG A 163 -2.98 9.68 9.71
CA ARG A 163 -3.41 10.91 9.04
C ARG A 163 -2.88 12.13 9.76
N SER A 164 -2.49 13.16 9.00
CA SER A 164 -1.98 14.42 9.57
C SER A 164 -2.96 15.16 10.50
N THR A 165 -4.24 14.79 10.46
CA THR A 165 -5.30 15.37 11.32
C THR A 165 -5.63 14.50 12.53
N ARG A 166 -4.82 13.48 12.84
CA ARG A 166 -5.02 12.55 13.97
C ARG A 166 -3.67 12.18 14.60
N ASP A 167 -3.62 12.14 15.93
CA ASP A 167 -2.38 11.82 16.66
C ASP A 167 -2.12 10.31 16.76
N GLU A 168 -3.15 9.48 16.52
CA GLU A 168 -3.07 8.03 16.63
C GLU A 168 -3.32 7.34 15.30
N ALA A 169 -2.52 6.30 15.04
CA ALA A 169 -2.70 5.44 13.88
C ALA A 169 -3.93 4.53 14.03
N LEU A 170 -4.60 4.32 12.91
CA LEU A 170 -5.67 3.36 12.75
C LEU A 170 -5.05 2.05 12.28
N VAL A 171 -5.50 0.94 12.86
CA VAL A 171 -4.93 -0.38 12.58
C VAL A 171 -6.04 -1.28 12.09
N TYR A 172 -5.96 -1.69 10.82
CA TYR A 172 -6.91 -2.62 10.23
C TYR A 172 -6.23 -3.96 9.98
N LEU A 173 -6.94 -5.04 10.30
CA LEU A 173 -6.49 -6.40 10.03
C LEU A 173 -7.39 -6.99 8.94
N PHE A 174 -6.77 -7.54 7.92
CA PHE A 174 -7.44 -8.28 6.87
C PHE A 174 -6.97 -9.73 6.86
N THR A 175 -7.88 -10.64 6.54
CA THR A 175 -7.57 -12.04 6.26
C THR A 175 -7.67 -12.32 4.77
N ARG A 176 -6.89 -13.28 4.30
CA ARG A 176 -6.98 -13.72 2.90
C ARG A 176 -8.40 -14.27 2.63
N ALA A 177 -9.01 -13.82 1.54
CA ALA A 177 -10.36 -14.24 1.13
C ALA A 177 -10.35 -15.61 0.42
#